data_AF-A0A0N0VD70-F1
#
_entry.id   AF-A0A0N0VD70-F1
#
_cell.length_a   1.000
_cell.length_b   1.000
_cell.length_c   1.000
_cell.angle_alpha   90.00
_cell.angle_beta   90.00
_cell.angle_gamma   90.00
#
_symmetry.space_group_name_H-M   'P 1'
#
loop_
_entity.id
_entity.type
_entity.pdbx_description
1 polymer ?
#
loop_
_entity_poly.entity_id
_entity_poly.type
_entity_poly.pdbx_seq_one_letter_code
_entity_poly.pdbx_strand_id
1 'polypeptide(L)'
;MTATYTKAEVAQHNKKENGWFIINNSIYDVTKFYDDHPGGRDVLLANIGRDATEEFEAVHHSKGAMRKLDDLKVGELPESERRHFISMSEVATKKSADGAWFVINNKVYDVTKFLDLHPGGRDILLYNAGGDATEAFTDNGHSDNAYKMMGKYCIGDLELDERKKYMNRKVTGEQHASTTQVVRVKSEDESLLARIQEQLQLFIVLALFVMAGVFLLS
;
A
#
# COMPACT_ATOMS: atom_id res chain seq x y z
N MET A 1 15.61 -19.78 22.61
CA MET A 1 15.29 -20.05 21.18
C MET A 1 13.81 -19.82 21.01
N THR A 2 13.40 -19.03 20.03
CA THR A 2 11.97 -18.84 19.71
C THR A 2 11.46 -20.12 19.03
N ALA A 3 10.31 -20.63 19.44
CA ALA A 3 9.71 -21.80 18.79
C ALA A 3 9.35 -21.47 17.33
N THR A 4 9.42 -22.48 16.46
CA THR A 4 9.13 -22.34 15.03
C THR A 4 7.97 -23.23 14.64
N TYR A 5 7.01 -22.69 13.90
CA TYR A 5 5.88 -23.47 13.37
C TYR A 5 5.61 -23.07 11.92
N THR A 6 5.28 -24.04 11.09
CA THR A 6 4.90 -23.87 9.69
C THR A 6 3.49 -23.28 9.56
N LYS A 7 3.18 -22.69 8.41
CA LYS A 7 1.82 -22.26 8.05
C LYS A 7 0.82 -23.42 8.12
N ALA A 8 1.25 -24.64 7.77
CA ALA A 8 0.42 -25.83 7.85
C ALA A 8 0.07 -26.20 9.31
N GLU A 9 1.00 -26.04 10.24
CA GLU A 9 0.74 -26.21 11.67
C GLU A 9 -0.19 -25.12 12.19
N VAL A 10 0.08 -23.85 11.87
CA VAL A 10 -0.83 -22.73 12.23
C VAL A 10 -2.24 -22.98 11.71
N ALA A 11 -2.41 -23.55 10.52
CA ALA A 11 -3.73 -23.86 9.95
C ALA A 11 -4.56 -24.88 10.75
N GLN A 12 -3.94 -25.68 11.63
CA GLN A 12 -4.64 -26.57 12.55
C GLN A 12 -5.20 -25.83 13.79
N HIS A 13 -4.71 -24.63 14.04
CA HIS A 13 -5.09 -23.74 15.13
C HIS A 13 -6.21 -22.78 14.69
N ASN A 14 -7.32 -23.37 14.22
CA ASN A 14 -8.42 -22.68 13.53
C ASN A 14 -9.78 -22.76 14.26
N LYS A 15 -9.78 -23.14 15.54
CA LYS A 15 -11.00 -23.19 16.38
C LYS A 15 -10.88 -22.20 17.53
N LYS A 16 -12.02 -21.83 18.12
CA LYS A 16 -12.05 -20.91 19.26
C LYS A 16 -11.17 -21.39 20.40
N GLU A 17 -11.10 -22.69 20.64
CA GLU A 17 -10.38 -23.27 21.77
C GLU A 17 -8.86 -23.39 21.54
N ASN A 18 -8.36 -23.12 20.32
CA ASN A 18 -6.95 -23.27 19.97
C ASN A 18 -6.47 -22.27 18.91
N GLY A 19 -7.05 -21.08 18.84
CA GLY A 19 -6.90 -20.19 17.69
C GLY A 19 -5.57 -19.43 17.65
N TRP A 20 -4.82 -19.61 16.55
CA TRP A 20 -3.58 -18.88 16.27
C TRP A 20 -3.69 -18.09 14.97
N PHE A 21 -2.88 -17.06 14.79
CA PHE A 21 -2.66 -16.43 13.48
C PHE A 21 -1.21 -16.00 13.31
N ILE A 22 -0.84 -15.67 12.07
CA ILE A 22 0.45 -15.07 11.75
C ILE A 22 0.28 -13.57 11.51
N ILE A 23 1.15 -12.76 12.12
CA ILE A 23 1.37 -11.35 11.76
C ILE A 23 2.87 -11.16 11.56
N ASN A 24 3.29 -10.66 10.40
CA ASN A 24 4.69 -10.31 10.13
C ASN A 24 5.69 -11.42 10.51
N ASN A 25 5.42 -12.63 10.04
CA ASN A 25 6.19 -13.86 10.32
C ASN A 25 6.17 -14.37 11.78
N SER A 26 5.54 -13.64 12.70
CA SER A 26 5.35 -14.06 14.09
C SER A 26 4.00 -14.73 14.28
N ILE A 27 3.93 -15.70 15.19
CA ILE A 27 2.75 -16.50 15.47
C ILE A 27 2.22 -16.13 16.85
N TYR A 28 0.92 -15.89 16.92
CA TYR A 28 0.25 -15.41 18.12
C TYR A 28 -0.90 -16.33 18.51
N ASP A 29 -0.97 -16.69 19.79
CA ASP A 29 -2.09 -17.44 20.36
C ASP A 29 -3.12 -16.47 20.93
N VAL A 30 -4.32 -16.47 20.36
CA VAL A 30 -5.43 -15.61 20.78
C VAL A 30 -6.53 -16.35 21.52
N THR A 31 -6.29 -17.62 21.89
CA THR A 31 -7.28 -18.50 22.52
C THR A 31 -7.96 -17.85 23.73
N LYS A 32 -7.22 -17.04 24.51
CA LYS A 32 -7.70 -16.37 25.72
C LYS A 32 -7.97 -14.88 25.54
N PHE A 33 -7.84 -14.34 24.33
CA PHE A 33 -7.89 -12.91 24.06
C PHE A 33 -9.16 -12.45 23.32
N TYR A 34 -10.01 -13.37 22.87
CA TYR A 34 -11.20 -13.03 22.07
C TYR A 34 -12.10 -11.96 22.69
N ASP A 35 -12.47 -12.15 23.96
CA ASP A 35 -13.41 -11.28 24.65
C ASP A 35 -12.76 -9.95 25.11
N ASP A 36 -11.43 -9.91 25.16
CA ASP A 36 -10.63 -8.73 25.51
C ASP A 36 -10.29 -7.86 24.29
N HIS A 37 -10.58 -8.35 23.07
CA HIS A 37 -10.24 -7.64 21.85
C HIS A 37 -11.19 -6.45 21.59
N PRO A 38 -10.69 -5.19 21.57
CA PRO A 38 -11.54 -4.00 21.40
C PRO A 38 -12.27 -3.94 20.05
N GLY A 39 -11.75 -4.60 19.02
CA GLY A 39 -12.41 -4.73 17.71
C GLY A 39 -13.49 -5.81 17.67
N GLY A 40 -13.79 -6.45 18.80
CA GLY A 40 -14.72 -7.57 18.92
C GLY A 40 -14.05 -8.92 18.67
N ARG A 41 -14.68 -9.99 19.17
CA ARG A 41 -14.16 -11.34 19.01
C ARG A 41 -14.26 -11.89 17.58
N ASP A 42 -15.26 -11.45 16.83
CA ASP A 42 -15.57 -12.01 15.51
C ASP A 42 -14.46 -11.75 14.50
N VAL A 43 -13.79 -10.59 14.60
CA VAL A 43 -12.67 -10.27 13.69
C VAL A 43 -11.46 -11.16 13.94
N LEU A 44 -11.25 -11.63 15.18
CA LEU A 44 -10.20 -12.62 15.47
C LEU A 44 -10.61 -14.00 14.96
N LEU A 45 -11.85 -14.43 15.26
CA LEU A 45 -12.37 -15.74 14.81
C LEU A 45 -12.39 -15.89 13.29
N ALA A 46 -12.58 -14.81 12.53
CA ALA A 46 -12.49 -14.82 11.08
C ALA A 46 -11.06 -15.03 10.54
N ASN A 47 -10.04 -14.84 11.38
CA ASN A 47 -8.63 -14.78 10.99
C ASN A 47 -7.73 -15.86 11.63
N ILE A 48 -8.25 -16.68 12.53
CA ILE A 48 -7.48 -17.80 13.09
C ILE A 48 -7.20 -18.87 12.02
N GLY A 49 -6.07 -19.55 12.17
CA GLY A 49 -5.58 -20.58 11.25
C GLY A 49 -4.89 -20.04 10.00
N ARG A 50 -4.61 -18.73 9.90
CA ARG A 50 -4.00 -18.15 8.69
C ARG A 50 -3.05 -16.99 8.98
N ASP A 51 -2.39 -16.53 7.92
CA ASP A 51 -1.69 -15.24 7.91
C ASP A 51 -2.72 -14.12 7.80
N ALA A 52 -2.79 -13.30 8.85
CA ALA A 52 -3.71 -12.18 9.01
C ALA A 52 -2.98 -10.84 8.95
N THR A 53 -1.74 -10.82 8.42
CA THR A 53 -0.90 -9.61 8.36
C THR A 53 -1.62 -8.48 7.63
N GLU A 54 -2.27 -8.76 6.50
CA GLU A 54 -2.93 -7.73 5.69
C GLU A 54 -4.17 -7.16 6.39
N GLU A 55 -5.02 -8.02 6.97
CA GLU A 55 -6.17 -7.60 7.76
C GLU A 55 -5.75 -6.81 9.01
N PHE A 56 -4.68 -7.23 9.68
CA PHE A 56 -4.16 -6.57 10.85
C PHE A 56 -3.63 -5.16 10.54
N GLU A 57 -2.93 -5.01 9.42
CA GLU A 57 -2.36 -3.74 8.98
C GLU A 57 -3.42 -2.75 8.50
N ALA A 58 -4.47 -3.23 7.84
CA ALA A 58 -5.56 -2.40 7.31
C ALA A 58 -6.30 -1.61 8.40
N VAL A 59 -6.34 -2.12 9.63
CA VAL A 59 -7.05 -1.49 10.75
C VAL A 59 -6.21 -0.42 11.47
N HIS A 60 -4.89 -0.41 11.27
CA HIS A 60 -3.97 0.54 11.90
C HIS A 60 -4.08 0.60 13.45
N HIS A 61 -3.75 -0.50 14.10
CA HIS A 61 -3.73 -0.62 15.56
C HIS A 61 -2.85 0.44 16.27
N SER A 62 -3.25 0.84 17.47
CA SER A 62 -2.47 1.78 18.30
C SER A 62 -1.18 1.14 18.81
N LYS A 63 -0.17 1.95 19.18
CA LYS A 63 1.07 1.44 19.79
C LYS A 63 0.81 0.58 21.04
N GLY A 64 -0.24 0.87 21.81
CA GLY A 64 -0.63 0.07 22.96
C GLY A 64 -1.14 -1.31 22.55
N ALA A 65 -1.99 -1.37 21.53
CA ALA A 65 -2.48 -2.63 20.97
C ALA A 65 -1.33 -3.46 20.36
N MET A 66 -0.36 -2.81 19.70
CA MET A 66 0.82 -3.49 19.17
C MET A 66 1.65 -4.16 20.27
N ARG A 67 1.86 -3.51 21.43
CA ARG A 67 2.58 -4.12 22.56
C ARG A 67 1.88 -5.35 23.11
N LYS A 68 0.55 -5.43 22.99
CA LYS A 68 -0.21 -6.59 23.47
C LYS A 68 0.13 -7.86 22.69
N LEU A 69 0.60 -7.74 21.45
CA LEU A 69 1.07 -8.88 20.66
C LEU A 69 2.26 -9.57 21.31
N ASP A 70 3.13 -8.84 22.01
CA ASP A 70 4.30 -9.42 22.67
C ASP A 70 3.89 -10.47 23.72
N ASP A 71 2.80 -10.24 24.45
CA ASP A 71 2.24 -11.19 25.43
C ASP A 71 1.65 -12.45 24.77
N LEU A 72 1.21 -12.34 23.51
CA LEU A 72 0.50 -13.40 22.79
C LEU A 72 1.41 -14.21 21.88
N LYS A 73 2.66 -13.77 21.69
CA LYS A 73 3.60 -14.41 20.77
C LYS A 73 4.02 -15.78 21.29
N VAL A 74 3.83 -16.80 20.45
CA VAL A 74 4.19 -18.19 20.77
C VAL A 74 5.31 -18.74 19.89
N GLY A 75 5.60 -18.09 18.75
CA GLY A 75 6.64 -18.55 17.85
C GLY A 75 6.79 -17.68 16.61
N GLU A 76 7.51 -18.21 15.63
CA GLU A 76 7.72 -17.59 14.32
C GLU A 76 7.65 -18.63 13.21
N LEU A 77 7.44 -18.18 11.97
CA LEU A 77 7.54 -19.04 10.79
C LEU A 77 8.98 -19.51 10.55
N PRO A 78 9.19 -20.69 9.95
CA PRO A 78 10.50 -21.10 9.45
C PRO A 78 10.92 -20.18 8.30
N GLU A 79 12.23 -19.97 8.14
CA GLU A 79 12.79 -19.06 7.12
C GLU A 79 12.23 -19.29 5.72
N SER A 80 12.04 -20.56 5.34
CA SER A 80 11.47 -20.95 4.04
C SER A 80 10.02 -20.48 3.79
N GLU A 81 9.28 -20.09 4.83
CA GLU A 81 7.89 -19.66 4.73
C GLU A 81 7.67 -18.20 5.11
N ARG A 82 8.74 -17.50 5.53
CA ARG A 82 8.71 -16.08 5.91
C ARG A 82 8.44 -15.19 4.71
N ARG A 83 7.69 -14.12 4.94
CA ARG A 83 7.68 -12.93 4.08
C ARG A 83 9.07 -12.32 4.05
N HIS A 84 9.49 -11.89 2.87
CA HIS A 84 10.73 -11.18 2.68
C HIS A 84 10.48 -9.68 2.85
N PHE A 85 11.13 -9.08 3.83
CA PHE A 85 11.09 -7.64 4.06
C PHE A 85 12.32 -7.00 3.44
N ILE A 86 12.12 -5.89 2.71
CA ILE A 86 13.16 -5.17 2.00
C ILE A 86 13.12 -3.72 2.47
N SER A 87 14.29 -3.14 2.78
CA SER A 87 14.38 -1.74 3.21
C SER A 87 14.38 -0.77 2.02
N MET A 88 13.93 0.47 2.25
CA MET A 88 14.06 1.58 1.31
C MET A 88 15.52 1.83 0.91
N SER A 89 16.46 1.60 1.83
CA SER A 89 17.89 1.74 1.55
C SER A 89 18.36 0.74 0.49
N GLU A 90 17.86 -0.49 0.53
CA GLU A 90 18.14 -1.50 -0.47
C GLU A 90 17.45 -1.17 -1.80
N VAL A 91 16.17 -0.79 -1.77
CA VAL A 91 15.43 -0.33 -2.94
C VAL A 91 16.19 0.81 -3.64
N ALA A 92 16.68 1.80 -2.90
CA ALA A 92 17.39 2.96 -3.44
C ALA A 92 18.70 2.61 -4.20
N THR A 93 19.27 1.42 -3.96
CA THR A 93 20.41 0.92 -4.76
C THR A 93 20.01 0.45 -6.15
N LYS A 94 18.72 0.16 -6.36
CA LYS A 94 18.14 -0.49 -7.56
C LYS A 94 17.40 0.53 -8.42
N LYS A 95 18.17 1.41 -9.04
CA LYS A 95 17.69 2.57 -9.83
C LYS A 95 18.09 2.52 -11.31
N SER A 96 18.28 1.32 -11.86
CA SER A 96 19.05 1.11 -13.08
C SER A 96 18.38 0.09 -14.01
N ALA A 97 18.77 0.08 -15.29
CA ALA A 97 18.23 -0.86 -16.29
C ALA A 97 18.51 -2.34 -15.99
N ASP A 98 19.51 -2.62 -15.14
CA ASP A 98 19.91 -3.95 -14.67
C ASP A 98 19.38 -4.29 -13.26
N GLY A 99 18.64 -3.35 -12.65
CA GLY A 99 18.05 -3.48 -11.33
C GLY A 99 17.14 -2.29 -11.09
N ALA A 100 15.91 -2.36 -11.59
CA ALA A 100 14.91 -1.31 -11.47
C ALA A 100 13.84 -1.76 -10.47
N TRP A 101 13.98 -1.34 -9.22
CA TRP A 101 13.00 -1.65 -8.18
C TRP A 101 12.25 -0.40 -7.75
N PHE A 102 11.02 -0.56 -7.29
CA PHE A 102 10.30 0.51 -6.60
C PHE A 102 9.28 -0.06 -5.64
N VAL A 103 8.76 0.81 -4.77
CA VAL A 103 7.67 0.50 -3.85
C VAL A 103 6.35 0.94 -4.46
N ILE A 104 5.33 0.08 -4.39
CA ILE A 104 3.93 0.44 -4.60
C ILE A 104 3.11 -0.13 -3.45
N ASN A 105 2.37 0.70 -2.71
CA ASN A 105 1.51 0.30 -1.60
C ASN A 105 2.24 -0.59 -0.57
N ASN A 106 3.44 -0.18 -0.15
CA ASN A 106 4.30 -0.91 0.80
C ASN A 106 4.76 -2.31 0.32
N LYS A 107 4.64 -2.63 -0.98
CA LYS A 107 5.24 -3.82 -1.58
C LYS A 107 6.37 -3.42 -2.50
N VAL A 108 7.43 -4.23 -2.56
CA VAL A 108 8.61 -3.98 -3.38
C VAL A 108 8.54 -4.81 -4.65
N TYR A 109 8.78 -4.17 -5.79
CA TYR A 109 8.68 -4.79 -7.11
C TYR A 109 10.01 -4.69 -7.85
N ASP A 110 10.47 -5.79 -8.44
CA ASP A 110 11.55 -5.82 -9.42
C ASP A 110 10.96 -5.82 -10.84
N VAL A 111 11.00 -4.66 -11.49
CA VAL A 111 10.48 -4.47 -12.85
C VAL A 111 11.56 -4.51 -13.92
N THR A 112 12.78 -4.96 -13.60
CA THR A 112 13.93 -4.98 -14.53
C THR A 112 13.56 -5.66 -15.85
N LYS A 113 12.87 -6.80 -15.77
CA LYS A 113 12.42 -7.57 -16.96
C LYS A 113 11.18 -6.98 -17.65
N PHE A 114 10.53 -6.01 -17.02
CA PHE A 114 9.31 -5.37 -17.52
C PHE A 114 9.57 -4.00 -18.16
N LEU A 115 10.78 -3.44 -18.02
CA LEU A 115 11.12 -2.10 -18.51
C LEU A 115 10.67 -1.86 -19.96
N ASP A 116 11.04 -2.77 -20.88
CA ASP A 116 10.73 -2.64 -22.31
C ASP A 116 9.32 -3.12 -22.70
N LEU A 117 8.58 -3.69 -21.74
CA LEU A 117 7.21 -4.17 -21.93
C LEU A 117 6.17 -3.17 -21.43
N HIS A 118 6.60 -2.10 -20.75
CA HIS A 118 5.71 -1.11 -20.19
C HIS A 118 5.12 -0.20 -21.28
N PRO A 119 3.78 -0.15 -21.45
CA PRO A 119 3.15 0.67 -22.50
C PRO A 119 3.44 2.17 -22.40
N GLY A 120 3.71 2.69 -21.20
CA GLY A 120 4.13 4.08 -20.97
C GLY A 120 5.61 4.34 -21.26
N GLY A 121 6.34 3.35 -21.77
CA GLY A 121 7.78 3.40 -22.01
C GLY A 121 8.61 3.02 -20.79
N ARG A 122 9.88 2.67 -21.03
CA ARG A 122 10.83 2.30 -19.96
C ARG A 122 11.24 3.48 -19.08
N ASP A 123 11.27 4.69 -19.65
CA ASP A 123 11.85 5.87 -18.99
C ASP A 123 11.05 6.28 -17.76
N ILE A 124 9.73 6.13 -17.78
CA ILE A 124 8.89 6.44 -16.61
C ILE A 124 9.13 5.45 -15.46
N LEU A 125 9.47 4.18 -15.76
CA LEU A 125 9.82 3.21 -14.73
C LEU A 125 11.20 3.50 -14.14
N LEU A 126 12.18 3.82 -14.99
CA LEU A 126 13.53 4.21 -14.53
C LEU A 126 13.53 5.50 -13.74
N TYR A 127 12.68 6.47 -14.10
CA TYR A 127 12.52 7.73 -13.37
C TYR A 127 12.07 7.49 -11.91
N ASN A 128 11.21 6.49 -11.70
CA ASN A 128 10.69 6.14 -10.38
C ASN A 128 11.50 5.03 -9.67
N ALA A 129 12.49 4.44 -10.36
CA ALA A 129 13.28 3.35 -9.81
C ALA A 129 14.15 3.84 -8.64
N GLY A 130 14.29 2.99 -7.63
CA GLY A 130 14.94 3.29 -6.36
C GLY A 130 14.05 4.05 -5.36
N GLY A 131 12.77 4.23 -5.65
CA GLY A 131 11.87 5.04 -4.81
C GLY A 131 10.51 4.42 -4.55
N ASP A 132 9.65 5.20 -3.90
CA ASP A 132 8.24 4.90 -3.75
C ASP A 132 7.47 5.51 -4.92
N ALA A 133 6.99 4.63 -5.79
CA ALA A 133 6.25 4.96 -7.00
C ALA A 133 4.73 4.88 -6.80
N THR A 134 4.24 4.80 -5.55
CA THR A 134 2.82 4.56 -5.28
C THR A 134 1.93 5.63 -5.91
N GLU A 135 2.23 6.91 -5.71
CA GLU A 135 1.46 8.02 -6.26
C GLU A 135 1.53 8.04 -7.80
N ALA A 136 2.75 7.90 -8.35
CA ALA A 136 2.95 7.81 -9.79
C ALA A 136 2.16 6.63 -10.39
N PHE A 137 2.03 5.52 -9.68
CA PHE A 137 1.23 4.39 -10.15
C PHE A 137 -0.28 4.67 -10.04
N THR A 138 -0.76 5.22 -8.92
CA THR A 138 -2.20 5.43 -8.70
C THR A 138 -2.79 6.53 -9.56
N ASP A 139 -2.04 7.62 -9.76
CA ASP A 139 -2.57 8.84 -10.39
C ASP A 139 -2.71 8.70 -11.90
N ASN A 140 -1.92 7.81 -12.50
CA ASN A 140 -1.99 7.51 -13.93
C ASN A 140 -3.13 6.54 -14.30
N GLY A 141 -3.99 6.16 -13.35
CA GLY A 141 -5.25 5.45 -13.65
C GLY A 141 -5.06 4.03 -14.19
N HIS A 142 -4.08 3.29 -13.68
CA HIS A 142 -3.84 1.90 -14.08
C HIS A 142 -5.08 1.00 -13.85
N SER A 143 -5.38 0.14 -14.83
CA SER A 143 -6.51 -0.80 -14.76
C SER A 143 -6.28 -1.92 -13.74
N ASP A 144 -7.34 -2.60 -13.31
CA ASP A 144 -7.26 -3.78 -12.44
C ASP A 144 -6.37 -4.89 -13.02
N ASN A 145 -6.27 -4.97 -14.36
CA ASN A 145 -5.37 -5.91 -15.01
C ASN A 145 -3.90 -5.56 -14.77
N ALA A 146 -3.55 -4.28 -14.74
CA ALA A 146 -2.20 -3.83 -14.39
C ALA A 146 -1.86 -4.21 -12.93
N TYR A 147 -2.81 -4.06 -12.00
CA TYR A 147 -2.67 -4.54 -10.61
C TYR A 147 -2.49 -6.06 -10.52
N LYS A 148 -3.15 -6.85 -11.38
CA LYS A 148 -2.92 -8.30 -11.43
C LYS A 148 -1.54 -8.64 -12.02
N MET A 149 -1.10 -7.90 -13.03
CA MET A 149 0.18 -8.13 -13.69
C MET A 149 1.37 -7.80 -12.79
N MET A 150 1.30 -6.75 -11.96
CA MET A 150 2.40 -6.39 -11.05
C MET A 150 2.76 -7.49 -10.05
N GLY A 151 1.80 -8.35 -9.70
CA GLY A 151 2.03 -9.45 -8.75
C GLY A 151 3.16 -10.38 -9.19
N LYS A 152 3.44 -10.49 -10.50
CA LYS A 152 4.56 -11.29 -11.04
C LYS A 152 5.94 -10.70 -10.72
N TYR A 153 6.00 -9.42 -10.41
CA TYR A 153 7.23 -8.66 -10.17
C TYR A 153 7.42 -8.33 -8.69
N CYS A 154 6.45 -8.68 -7.84
CA CYS A 154 6.57 -8.48 -6.39
C CYS A 154 7.65 -9.39 -5.83
N ILE A 155 8.64 -8.81 -5.14
CA ILE A 155 9.77 -9.54 -4.54
C ILE A 155 9.75 -9.54 -3.01
N GLY A 156 8.88 -8.72 -2.40
CA GLY A 156 8.77 -8.67 -0.95
C GLY A 156 7.83 -7.56 -0.48
N ASP A 157 7.70 -7.45 0.83
CA ASP A 157 7.03 -6.33 1.48
C ASP A 157 8.09 -5.31 1.94
N LEU A 158 7.73 -4.03 2.00
CA LEU A 158 8.61 -2.99 2.57
C LEU A 158 8.75 -3.20 4.08
N GLU A 159 9.91 -2.90 4.64
CA GLU A 159 10.13 -2.89 6.09
C GLU A 159 9.06 -2.10 6.84
N LEU A 160 8.61 -2.65 7.97
CA LEU A 160 7.37 -2.22 8.65
C LEU A 160 7.42 -0.78 9.16
N ASP A 161 8.57 -0.34 9.66
CA ASP A 161 8.81 1.00 10.18
C ASP A 161 8.98 2.06 9.09
N GLU A 162 9.23 1.64 7.85
CA GLU A 162 9.34 2.50 6.66
C GLU A 162 8.01 2.62 5.88
N ARG A 163 6.97 1.86 6.28
CA ARG A 163 5.67 1.87 5.58
C ARG A 163 4.92 3.18 5.71
N LYS A 164 4.29 3.58 4.61
CA LYS A 164 3.37 4.72 4.58
C LYS A 164 1.93 4.27 4.76
N LYS A 165 1.12 5.14 5.38
CA LYS A 165 -0.33 4.96 5.48
C LYS A 165 -0.99 5.50 4.22
N TYR A 166 -1.40 4.61 3.32
CA TYR A 166 -2.19 5.00 2.17
C TYR A 166 -3.67 4.91 2.52
N MET A 167 -4.38 6.04 2.46
CA MET A 167 -5.85 6.04 2.57
C MET A 167 -6.41 5.44 1.28
N ASN A 168 -7.12 4.32 1.38
CA ASN A 168 -7.73 3.68 0.23
C ASN A 168 -8.88 4.58 -0.27
N ARG A 169 -8.64 5.38 -1.32
CA ARG A 169 -9.63 6.33 -1.85
C ARG A 169 -10.80 5.67 -2.60
N LYS A 170 -10.82 4.33 -2.70
CA LYS A 170 -11.87 3.54 -3.34
C LYS A 170 -12.56 2.56 -2.36
N VAL A 171 -13.23 3.09 -1.34
CA VAL A 171 -14.39 2.43 -0.70
C VAL A 171 -15.42 3.49 -0.33
N THR A 172 -15.95 4.20 -1.33
CA THR A 172 -17.23 4.91 -1.21
C THR A 172 -18.07 4.59 -2.44
N GLY A 173 -18.59 3.37 -2.46
CA GLY A 173 -19.60 2.89 -3.39
C GLY A 173 -20.57 2.01 -2.61
N GLU A 174 -21.57 2.68 -2.02
CA GLU A 174 -22.86 2.14 -1.57
C GLU A 174 -22.84 0.98 -0.55
N GLN A 175 -23.13 1.30 0.72
CA GLN A 175 -24.42 0.91 1.32
C GLN A 175 -24.68 1.56 2.70
N HIS A 176 -25.92 2.04 2.81
CA HIS A 176 -26.68 2.43 4.00
C HIS A 176 -26.50 3.82 4.66
N ALA A 177 -27.56 4.60 4.46
CA ALA A 177 -27.95 5.83 5.12
C ALA A 177 -27.94 5.75 6.66
N SER A 178 -27.42 6.80 7.33
CA SER A 178 -28.23 7.73 8.14
C SER A 178 -27.32 8.74 8.86
N THR A 179 -27.79 9.99 8.86
CA THR A 179 -27.43 11.10 9.76
C THR A 179 -26.17 11.90 9.43
N THR A 180 -26.41 12.92 8.61
CA THR A 180 -25.62 14.13 8.40
C THR A 180 -25.29 14.88 9.70
N GLN A 181 -24.01 15.19 9.92
CA GLN A 181 -23.60 16.52 10.41
C GLN A 181 -22.39 17.02 9.61
N VAL A 182 -22.59 18.16 8.96
CA VAL A 182 -21.64 18.85 8.08
C VAL A 182 -20.71 19.70 8.93
N VAL A 183 -19.39 19.45 8.85
CA VAL A 183 -18.38 20.46 9.20
C VAL A 183 -17.61 20.81 7.93
N ARG A 184 -17.86 22.01 7.43
CA ARG A 184 -17.25 22.59 6.24
C ARG A 184 -15.90 23.18 6.61
N VAL A 185 -14.81 22.54 6.19
CA VAL A 185 -13.48 23.18 6.15
C VAL A 185 -13.17 23.47 4.69
N LYS A 186 -13.11 24.76 4.33
CA LYS A 186 -12.61 25.20 3.02
C LYS A 186 -11.09 25.04 3.04
N SER A 187 -10.54 24.08 2.31
CA SER A 187 -9.09 23.88 2.16
C SER A 187 -8.50 24.86 1.15
N GLU A 188 -7.28 25.28 1.43
CA GLU A 188 -6.50 26.30 0.69
C GLU A 188 -6.15 25.88 -0.76
N ASP A 189 -6.37 24.60 -1.10
CA ASP A 189 -6.10 24.04 -2.43
C ASP A 189 -6.99 24.62 -3.54
N GLU A 190 -8.24 24.99 -3.26
CA GLU A 190 -9.10 25.59 -4.29
C GLU A 190 -8.59 26.97 -4.73
N SER A 191 -7.91 27.69 -3.84
CA SER A 191 -7.27 28.98 -4.17
C SER A 191 -6.05 28.77 -5.07
N LEU A 192 -5.26 27.72 -4.85
CA LEU A 192 -4.09 27.42 -5.69
C LEU A 192 -4.50 26.94 -7.08
N LEU A 193 -5.52 26.08 -7.16
CA LEU A 193 -6.06 25.62 -8.44
C LEU A 193 -6.70 26.76 -9.23
N ALA A 194 -7.43 27.67 -8.56
CA ALA A 194 -7.96 28.87 -9.21
C ALA A 194 -6.84 29.75 -9.79
N ARG A 195 -5.74 29.94 -9.04
CA ARG A 195 -4.57 30.70 -9.51
C ARG A 195 -3.85 30.02 -10.66
N ILE A 196 -3.70 28.70 -10.63
CA ILE A 196 -3.08 27.92 -11.71
C ILE A 196 -3.96 27.98 -12.96
N GLN A 197 -5.28 27.88 -12.82
CA GLN A 197 -6.22 27.98 -13.93
C GLN A 197 -6.22 29.37 -14.57
N GLU A 198 -6.16 30.45 -13.77
CA GLU A 198 -6.02 31.82 -14.29
C GLU A 198 -4.69 32.02 -15.03
N GLN A 199 -3.58 31.46 -14.54
CA GLN A 199 -2.29 31.53 -15.23
C GLN A 199 -2.31 30.76 -16.56
N LEU A 200 -2.90 29.56 -16.59
CA LEU A 200 -3.07 28.77 -17.82
C LEU A 200 -3.96 29.47 -18.85
N GLN A 201 -5.04 30.14 -18.43
CA GLN A 201 -5.87 30.92 -19.35
C GLN A 201 -5.10 32.12 -19.94
N LEU A 202 -4.22 32.76 -19.17
CA LEU A 202 -3.39 33.86 -19.66
C LEU A 202 -2.41 33.40 -20.76
N PHE A 203 -1.81 32.22 -20.61
CA PHE A 203 -0.92 31.64 -21.63
C PHE A 203 -1.65 31.28 -22.92
N ILE A 204 -2.88 30.77 -22.82
CA ILE A 204 -3.70 30.43 -24.00
C ILE A 204 -4.09 31.71 -24.75
N VAL A 205 -4.50 32.77 -24.06
CA VAL A 205 -4.83 34.06 -24.68
C VAL A 205 -3.60 34.66 -25.37
N LEU A 206 -2.43 34.62 -24.72
CA LEU A 206 -1.18 35.11 -25.32
C LEU A 206 -0.79 34.34 -26.58
N ALA A 207 -0.94 33.01 -26.59
CA ALA A 207 -0.67 32.17 -27.75
C ALA A 207 -1.60 32.49 -28.94
N LEU A 208 -2.86 32.83 -28.67
CA LEU A 208 -3.82 33.23 -29.70
C LEU A 208 -3.48 34.59 -30.33
N PHE A 209 -2.96 35.56 -29.57
CA PHE A 209 -2.52 36.85 -30.10
C PHE A 209 -1.26 36.75 -30.96
N VAL A 210 -0.31 35.86 -30.61
CA VAL A 210 0.89 35.61 -31.43
C VAL A 210 0.51 34.96 -32.77
N MET A 211 -0.43 34.02 -32.75
CA MET A 211 -0.95 33.37 -33.96
C MET A 211 -1.74 34.34 -34.87
N ALA A 212 -2.53 35.25 -34.28
CA ALA A 212 -3.26 36.27 -35.03
C ALA A 212 -2.35 37.37 -35.61
N GLY A 213 -1.27 37.74 -34.90
CA GLY A 213 -0.30 38.74 -35.37
C GLY A 213 0.53 38.29 -36.57
N VAL A 214 0.82 37.00 -36.68
CA VAL A 214 1.53 36.41 -37.83
C VAL A 214 0.66 36.41 -39.10
N PHE A 215 -0.67 36.36 -38.93
CA PHE A 215 -1.63 36.35 -40.04
C PHE A 215 -1.98 37.74 -40.61
N LEU A 216 -1.69 38.82 -39.88
CA LEU A 216 -1.95 40.20 -40.31
C LEU A 216 -0.75 40.90 -40.97
N LEU A 217 0.40 40.22 -41.07
CA LEU A 217 1.64 40.71 -41.68
C LEU A 217 2.07 39.90 -42.91
N SER A 218 1.19 39.04 -43.45
CA SER A 218 1.38 38.31 -44.72
C SER A 218 0.36 38.75 -45.76
#